data_AF-A0A9D4BLV4-F1
#
_entry.id   AF-A0A9D4BLV4-F1
#
_cell.length_a   1.000
_cell.length_b   1.000
_cell.length_c   1.000
_cell.angle_alpha   90.00
_cell.angle_beta   90.00
_cell.angle_gamma   90.00
#
_symmetry.space_group_name_H-M   'P 1'
#
loop_
_entity.id
_entity.type
_entity.pdbx_description
1 polymer ?
#
loop_
_entity_poly.entity_id
_entity_poly.type
_entity_poly.pdbx_seq_one_letter_code
_entity_poly.pdbx_strand_id
1 'polypeptide(L)'
;MACITCNIEKLGNEFPPSTVTENCFHPILCCLRCTMKAVKETSKCPHPDCNQPATLADPTLKFFQAILDGMFKMYDVTDDYIPTTPSVVSGLKNGRLTISLLTGESFTIYEFNPNMEVLELKSNVQQKLKHDVNKQKLLYRDK
;
A
#
# COMPACT_ATOMS: atom_id res chain seq x y z
N MET A 1 -3.69 -13.64 -6.04
CA MET A 1 -4.74 -14.67 -5.86
C MET A 1 -6.09 -14.00 -5.99
N ALA A 2 -7.06 -14.61 -6.68
CA ALA A 2 -8.39 -14.02 -6.82
C ALA A 2 -9.28 -14.40 -5.62
N CYS A 3 -10.02 -13.44 -5.07
CA CYS A 3 -11.01 -13.71 -4.03
C CYS A 3 -12.28 -14.28 -4.64
N ILE A 4 -12.79 -15.42 -4.16
CA ILE A 4 -13.99 -16.06 -4.73
C ILE A 4 -15.27 -15.24 -4.56
N THR A 5 -15.33 -14.34 -3.57
CA THR A 5 -16.52 -13.55 -3.28
C THR A 5 -16.58 -12.27 -4.11
N CYS A 6 -15.46 -11.55 -4.27
CA CYS A 6 -15.43 -10.29 -5.01
C CYS A 6 -14.78 -10.38 -6.39
N ASN A 7 -14.21 -11.53 -6.74
CA ASN A 7 -13.55 -11.83 -8.02
C ASN A 7 -12.47 -10.83 -8.45
N ILE A 8 -11.86 -10.15 -7.46
CA ILE A 8 -10.76 -9.20 -7.66
C ILE A 8 -9.45 -9.91 -7.35
N GLU A 9 -8.40 -9.62 -8.12
CA GLU A 9 -7.05 -10.04 -7.80
C GLU A 9 -6.52 -9.27 -6.58
N LYS A 10 -6.08 -10.03 -5.59
CA LYS A 10 -5.66 -9.53 -4.28
C LYS A 10 -4.23 -9.96 -3.96
N LEU A 11 -3.55 -9.12 -3.19
CA LEU A 11 -2.25 -9.44 -2.62
C LEU A 11 -2.40 -10.56 -1.60
N GLY A 12 -1.35 -11.36 -1.40
CA GLY A 12 -1.39 -12.48 -0.44
C GLY A 12 -1.70 -12.05 0.99
N ASN A 13 -1.26 -10.86 1.39
CA ASN A 13 -1.53 -10.28 2.70
C ASN A 13 -2.97 -9.75 2.89
N GLU A 14 -3.77 -9.65 1.81
CA GLU A 14 -5.20 -9.32 1.91
C GLU A 14 -6.06 -10.54 2.25
N PHE A 15 -5.48 -11.73 2.32
CA PHE A 15 -6.16 -12.96 2.73
C PHE A 15 -5.94 -13.25 4.22
N PRO A 16 -6.92 -13.83 4.91
CA PRO A 16 -6.77 -14.18 6.31
C PRO A 16 -5.59 -15.15 6.51
N PRO A 17 -4.73 -14.92 7.53
CA PRO A 17 -3.55 -15.74 7.77
C PRO A 17 -3.88 -17.11 8.40
N SER A 18 -5.06 -17.24 8.99
CA SER A 18 -5.55 -18.45 9.66
C SER A 18 -7.03 -18.64 9.36
N THR A 19 -7.57 -19.82 9.63
CA THR A 19 -8.99 -20.13 9.44
C THR A 19 -9.90 -19.22 10.25
N VAL A 20 -11.17 -19.10 9.85
CA VAL A 20 -12.13 -18.17 10.47
C VAL A 20 -12.43 -18.52 11.93
N THR A 21 -12.48 -19.82 12.22
CA THR A 21 -12.55 -20.37 13.57
C THR A 21 -11.61 -21.57 13.67
N GLU A 22 -11.31 -22.01 14.90
CA GLU A 22 -10.50 -23.21 15.14
C GLU A 22 -11.17 -24.50 14.63
N ASN A 23 -12.50 -24.46 14.44
CA ASN A 23 -13.31 -25.58 13.95
C ASN A 23 -13.43 -25.62 12.41
N CYS A 24 -12.85 -24.64 11.70
CA CYS A 24 -12.82 -24.61 10.24
C CYS A 24 -11.64 -25.44 9.73
N PHE A 25 -11.90 -26.55 9.02
CA PHE A 25 -10.87 -27.39 8.40
C PHE A 25 -10.87 -27.25 6.88
N HIS A 26 -10.71 -26.02 6.39
CA HIS A 26 -10.68 -25.74 4.95
C HIS A 26 -9.74 -24.55 4.65
N PRO A 27 -9.17 -24.48 3.44
CA PRO A 27 -8.40 -23.32 3.02
C PRO A 27 -9.29 -22.08 2.89
N ILE A 28 -8.64 -20.92 2.84
CA ILE A 28 -9.33 -19.64 2.79
C ILE A 28 -9.21 -19.08 1.39
N LEU A 29 -10.36 -18.92 0.76
CA LEU A 29 -10.47 -18.46 -0.63
C LEU A 29 -11.04 -17.04 -0.72
N CYS A 30 -11.41 -16.46 0.42
CA CYS A 30 -12.00 -15.13 0.54
C CYS A 30 -11.00 -14.16 1.16
N CYS A 31 -10.94 -12.93 0.65
CA CYS A 31 -10.12 -11.88 1.26
C CYS A 31 -10.71 -11.43 2.61
N LEU A 32 -9.88 -10.82 3.46
CA LEU A 32 -10.24 -10.36 4.80
C LEU A 32 -11.52 -9.51 4.83
N ARG A 33 -11.68 -8.58 3.88
CA ARG A 33 -12.87 -7.72 3.77
C ARG A 33 -14.14 -8.53 3.49
N CYS A 34 -14.07 -9.47 2.56
CA CYS A 34 -15.22 -10.31 2.21
C CYS A 34 -15.57 -11.25 3.36
N THR A 35 -14.56 -11.81 4.03
CA THR A 35 -14.74 -12.65 5.21
C THR A 35 -15.44 -11.89 6.34
N MET A 36 -14.94 -10.72 6.71
CA MET A 36 -15.55 -9.90 7.78
C MET A 36 -16.97 -9.45 7.44
N LYS A 37 -17.23 -9.07 6.18
CA LYS A 37 -18.57 -8.71 5.71
C LYS A 37 -19.53 -9.89 5.79
N ALA A 38 -19.14 -11.04 5.29
CA ALA A 38 -19.97 -12.25 5.31
C ALA A 38 -20.28 -12.70 6.74
N VAL A 39 -19.28 -12.70 7.63
CA VAL A 39 -19.49 -13.04 9.05
C VAL A 39 -20.43 -12.03 9.72
N LYS A 40 -20.33 -10.74 9.40
CA LYS A 40 -21.24 -9.71 9.93
C LYS A 40 -22.69 -9.90 9.49
N GLU A 41 -22.91 -10.33 8.23
CA GLU A 41 -24.25 -10.51 7.66
C GLU A 41 -24.87 -11.86 8.04
N THR A 42 -24.07 -12.92 8.11
CA THR A 42 -24.57 -14.30 8.23
C THR A 42 -24.21 -15.00 9.55
N SER A 43 -23.30 -14.42 10.35
CA SER A 43 -22.73 -15.02 11.57
C SER A 43 -22.15 -16.42 11.37
N LYS A 44 -21.62 -16.68 10.16
CA LYS A 44 -21.09 -17.97 9.73
C LYS A 44 -19.82 -17.81 8.90
N CYS A 45 -19.08 -18.91 8.75
CA CYS A 45 -17.96 -18.97 7.84
C CYS A 45 -18.40 -18.67 6.39
N PRO A 46 -17.65 -17.85 5.62
CA PRO A 46 -17.96 -17.53 4.23
C PRO A 46 -17.62 -18.66 3.23
N HIS A 47 -17.00 -19.76 3.68
CA HIS A 47 -16.64 -20.86 2.78
C HIS A 47 -17.90 -21.66 2.43
N PRO A 48 -18.17 -21.95 1.14
CA PRO A 48 -19.42 -22.59 0.70
C PRO A 48 -19.69 -23.93 1.37
N ASP A 49 -18.63 -24.72 1.60
CA ASP A 49 -18.72 -26.04 2.25
C ASP A 49 -18.56 -25.99 3.78
N CYS A 50 -18.56 -24.80 4.39
CA CYS A 50 -18.41 -24.64 5.83
C CYS A 50 -19.58 -23.87 6.44
N ASN A 51 -20.27 -24.50 7.39
CA ASN A 51 -21.40 -23.90 8.10
C ASN A 51 -21.06 -23.66 9.58
N GLN A 52 -19.76 -23.55 9.91
CA GLN A 52 -19.34 -23.27 11.28
C GLN A 52 -19.82 -21.88 11.72
N PRO A 53 -20.38 -21.75 12.93
CA PRO A 53 -20.77 -20.45 13.47
C PRO A 53 -19.52 -19.61 13.70
N ALA A 54 -19.60 -18.34 13.30
CA ALA A 54 -18.51 -17.38 13.43
C ALA A 54 -19.07 -16.10 14.04
N THR A 55 -18.48 -15.64 15.14
CA THR A 55 -18.95 -14.44 15.85
C THR A 55 -17.84 -13.41 15.89
N LEU A 56 -18.15 -12.14 15.60
CA LEU A 56 -17.18 -11.04 15.63
C LEU A 56 -16.50 -10.83 17.00
N ALA A 57 -17.00 -11.47 18.06
CA ALA A 57 -16.39 -11.49 19.38
C ALA A 57 -15.20 -12.46 19.50
N ASP A 58 -15.07 -13.42 18.56
CA ASP A 58 -14.00 -14.41 18.52
C ASP A 58 -12.62 -13.73 18.41
N PRO A 59 -11.62 -14.15 19.20
CA PRO A 59 -10.25 -13.63 19.11
C PRO A 59 -9.69 -13.61 17.69
N THR A 60 -10.01 -14.62 16.88
CA THR A 60 -9.53 -14.77 15.50
C THR A 60 -10.09 -13.68 14.59
N LEU A 61 -11.38 -13.39 14.72
CA LEU A 61 -12.04 -12.34 13.94
C LEU A 61 -11.65 -10.94 14.41
N LYS A 62 -11.39 -10.75 15.71
CA LYS A 62 -10.77 -9.51 16.22
C LYS A 62 -9.38 -9.29 15.64
N PHE A 63 -8.59 -10.35 15.51
CA PHE A 63 -7.28 -10.28 14.87
C PHE A 63 -7.38 -9.91 13.39
N PHE A 64 -8.35 -10.48 12.65
CA PHE A 64 -8.60 -10.08 11.26
C PHE A 64 -9.04 -8.62 11.14
N GLN A 65 -9.87 -8.14 12.06
CA GLN A 65 -10.25 -6.74 12.13
C GLN A 65 -9.02 -5.85 12.35
N ALA A 66 -8.13 -6.21 13.29
CA ALA A 66 -6.90 -5.46 13.54
C ALA A 66 -5.97 -5.42 12.31
N ILE A 67 -5.88 -6.51 11.54
CA ILE A 67 -5.13 -6.53 10.28
C ILE A 67 -5.75 -5.56 9.27
N LEU A 68 -7.08 -5.60 9.09
CA LEU A 68 -7.78 -4.68 8.20
C LEU A 68 -7.57 -3.22 8.63
N ASP A 69 -7.71 -2.94 9.92
CA ASP A 69 -7.52 -1.60 10.48
C ASP A 69 -6.08 -1.12 10.25
N GLY A 70 -5.08 -2.00 10.36
CA GLY A 70 -3.69 -1.68 10.05
C GLY A 70 -3.44 -1.44 8.55
N MET A 71 -4.03 -2.27 7.68
CA MET A 71 -3.87 -2.14 6.22
C MET A 71 -4.55 -0.89 5.65
N PHE A 72 -5.63 -0.44 6.28
CA PHE A 72 -6.42 0.72 5.85
C PHE A 72 -6.40 1.86 6.86
N LYS A 73 -5.43 1.87 7.78
CA LYS A 73 -5.22 2.99 8.70
C LYS A 73 -4.97 4.22 7.86
N MET A 74 -5.95 5.12 7.82
CA MET A 74 -5.67 6.47 7.37
C MET A 74 -4.66 7.05 8.35
N TYR A 75 -3.59 7.62 7.83
CA TYR A 75 -2.69 8.41 8.66
C TYR A 75 -3.52 9.54 9.26
N ASP A 76 -3.88 9.42 10.54
CA ASP A 76 -4.24 10.57 11.35
C ASP A 76 -2.99 11.43 11.39
N VAL A 77 -3.00 12.49 10.59
CA VAL A 77 -2.06 13.59 10.72
C VAL A 77 -2.45 14.26 12.03
N THR A 78 -2.03 13.69 13.16
CA THR A 78 -1.97 14.44 14.41
C THR A 78 -1.13 15.68 14.08
N ASP A 79 -1.64 16.87 14.41
CA ASP A 79 -1.14 18.21 14.03
C ASP A 79 0.38 18.42 14.20
N ASP A 80 1.09 17.51 14.87
CA ASP A 80 2.53 17.56 15.13
C ASP A 80 3.40 16.67 14.23
N TYR A 81 2.83 15.90 13.29
CA TYR A 81 3.63 15.18 12.29
C TYR A 81 3.23 15.63 10.89
N ILE A 82 4.04 16.52 10.30
CA ILE A 82 4.00 16.83 8.88
C ILE A 82 4.97 15.87 8.18
N PRO A 83 4.55 14.67 7.72
CA PRO A 83 5.34 13.97 6.74
C PRO A 83 5.28 14.83 5.48
N THR A 84 6.43 15.31 5.01
CA THR A 84 6.54 16.01 3.73
C THR A 84 6.32 15.00 2.59
N THR A 85 5.10 14.48 2.47
CA THR A 85 4.67 13.68 1.32
C THR A 85 3.94 14.63 0.39
N PRO A 86 4.41 14.80 -0.84
CA PRO A 86 3.83 15.78 -1.73
C PRO A 86 2.50 15.22 -2.26
N SER A 87 1.40 15.87 -1.88
CA SER A 87 0.02 15.57 -2.30
C SER A 87 -0.05 15.42 -3.81
N VAL A 88 -0.28 14.22 -4.33
CA VAL A 88 -0.49 14.00 -5.78
C VAL A 88 -1.86 14.60 -6.11
N VAL A 89 -1.87 15.92 -6.31
CA VAL A 89 -3.02 16.63 -6.85
C VAL A 89 -3.05 16.31 -8.33
N SER A 90 -4.02 15.48 -8.70
CA SER A 90 -4.48 15.34 -10.08
C SER A 90 -4.88 16.73 -10.60
N GLY A 91 -4.00 17.33 -11.39
CA GLY A 91 -4.19 18.64 -11.99
C GLY A 91 -2.92 19.06 -12.72
N LEU A 92 -2.87 18.78 -14.03
CA LEU A 92 -1.75 19.05 -14.92
C LEU A 92 -1.10 20.44 -14.71
N LYS A 93 0.23 20.45 -14.53
CA LYS A 93 1.18 21.18 -15.40
C LYS A 93 2.66 20.95 -15.08
N ASN A 94 3.02 20.51 -13.88
CA ASN A 94 4.41 20.21 -13.51
C ASN A 94 4.47 18.79 -12.91
N GLY A 95 5.20 17.88 -13.54
CA GLY A 95 5.43 16.54 -13.01
C GLY A 95 6.27 16.60 -11.73
N ARG A 96 6.23 15.52 -10.95
CA ARG A 96 7.14 15.35 -9.81
C ARG A 96 8.07 14.20 -10.08
N LEU A 97 9.36 14.41 -9.82
CA LEU A 97 10.37 13.36 -9.89
C LEU A 97 11.04 13.23 -8.53
N THR A 98 10.94 12.04 -7.94
CA THR A 98 11.64 11.71 -6.70
C THR A 98 12.97 11.05 -7.05
N ILE A 99 14.06 11.61 -6.52
CA ILE A 99 15.42 11.10 -6.69
C ILE A 99 15.86 10.53 -5.36
N SER A 100 16.29 9.27 -5.38
CA SER A 100 16.82 8.56 -4.20
C SER A 100 18.33 8.45 -4.33
N LEU A 101 19.03 8.78 -3.25
CA LEU A 101 20.48 8.67 -3.13
C LEU A 101 20.86 7.28 -2.61
N LEU A 102 22.10 6.88 -2.87
CA LEU A 102 22.66 5.63 -2.33
C LEU A 102 22.77 5.65 -0.79
N THR A 103 22.76 6.83 -0.18
CA THR A 103 22.72 7.01 1.28
C THR A 103 21.36 6.67 1.88
N GLY A 104 20.33 6.42 1.06
CA GLY A 104 18.96 6.18 1.49
C GLY A 104 18.12 7.46 1.63
N GLU A 105 18.74 8.63 1.52
CA GLU A 105 18.04 9.92 1.49
C GLU A 105 17.33 10.10 0.14
N SER A 106 16.19 10.79 0.14
CA SER A 106 15.49 11.12 -1.10
C SER A 106 15.00 12.55 -1.09
N PHE A 107 14.92 13.14 -2.27
CA PHE A 107 14.36 14.48 -2.45
C PHE A 107 13.50 14.52 -3.71
N THR A 108 12.51 15.40 -3.71
CA THR A 108 11.58 15.57 -4.82
C THR A 108 11.89 16.85 -5.59
N ILE A 109 11.90 16.75 -6.92
CA ILE A 109 11.87 17.87 -7.85
C ILE A 109 10.41 18.09 -8.22
N TYR A 110 9.88 19.25 -7.83
CA TYR A 110 8.46 19.60 -7.93
C TYR A 110 8.07 20.20 -9.29
N GLU A 111 9.06 20.60 -10.08
CA GLU A 111 8.89 21.25 -11.39
C GLU A 111 9.48 20.37 -12.51
N PHE A 112 9.25 19.06 -12.44
CA PHE A 112 9.74 18.15 -13.46
C PHE A 112 8.93 18.30 -14.75
N ASN A 113 9.60 18.66 -15.83
CA ASN A 113 9.02 18.71 -17.17
C ASN A 113 9.45 17.44 -17.93
N PRO A 114 8.53 16.60 -18.43
CA PRO A 114 8.89 15.40 -19.20
C PRO A 114 9.75 15.67 -20.45
N ASN A 115 9.74 16.90 -20.96
CA ASN A 115 10.55 17.33 -22.10
C ASN A 115 11.93 17.89 -21.69
N MET A 116 12.26 17.91 -20.40
CA MET A 116 13.56 18.39 -19.93
C MET A 116 14.67 17.41 -20.31
N GLU A 117 15.85 17.93 -20.63
CA GLU A 117 17.00 17.08 -20.88
C GLU A 117 17.56 16.48 -19.57
N VAL A 118 18.20 15.31 -19.67
CA VAL A 118 18.87 14.70 -18.51
C VAL A 118 19.95 15.62 -17.93
N LEU A 119 20.59 16.45 -18.76
CA LEU A 119 21.57 17.44 -18.30
C LEU A 119 20.93 18.51 -17.41
N GLU A 120 19.75 19.01 -17.79
CA GLU A 120 18.97 19.96 -17.00
C GLU A 120 18.54 19.33 -15.66
N LEU A 121 18.18 18.04 -15.68
CA LEU A 121 17.87 17.30 -14.47
C LEU A 121 19.08 17.23 -13.52
N LYS A 122 20.27 16.92 -14.03
CA LYS A 122 21.49 16.90 -13.22
C LYS A 122 21.86 18.28 -12.67
N SER A 123 21.59 19.36 -13.42
CA SER A 123 21.76 20.73 -12.94
C SER A 123 20.83 21.03 -11.75
N ASN A 124 19.58 20.57 -11.81
CA ASN A 124 18.64 20.70 -10.68
C ASN A 124 19.10 19.90 -9.46
N VAL A 125 19.67 18.72 -9.66
CA VAL A 125 20.29 17.92 -8.60
C VAL A 125 21.53 18.62 -8.02
N GLN A 126 22.36 19.23 -8.87
CA GLN A 126 23.53 20.00 -8.43
C GLN A 126 23.12 21.18 -7.56
N GLN A 127 22.07 21.92 -7.93
CA GLN A 127 21.59 23.05 -7.12
C GLN A 127 21.16 22.61 -5.72
N LYS A 128 20.53 21.44 -5.60
CA LYS A 128 20.07 20.90 -4.30
C LYS A 128 21.17 20.28 -3.46
N LEU A 129 22.01 19.44 -4.06
CA LEU A 129 23.01 18.63 -3.32
C LEU A 129 24.44 19.19 -3.40
N LYS A 130 24.65 20.25 -4.18
CA LYS A 130 25.97 20.85 -4.45
C LYS A 130 26.99 19.86 -5.04
N HIS A 131 26.51 18.78 -5.66
CA HIS A 131 27.36 17.81 -6.35
C HIS A 131 27.55 18.19 -7.81
N ASP A 132 28.79 18.18 -8.30
CA ASP A 132 29.11 18.47 -9.69
C ASP A 132 28.36 17.55 -10.66
N VAL A 133 27.79 18.13 -11.72
CA VAL A 133 27.01 17.42 -12.75
C VAL A 133 27.78 16.23 -13.35
N ASN A 134 29.09 16.36 -13.52
CA ASN A 134 29.94 15.31 -14.10
C ASN A 134 30.20 14.15 -13.13
N LYS A 135 29.99 14.36 -11.83
CA LYS A 135 30.13 13.34 -10.78
C LYS A 135 28.81 12.64 -10.47
N GLN A 136 27.71 13.02 -11.14
CA GLN A 136 26.39 12.44 -10.94
C GLN A 136 26.10 11.33 -11.96
N LYS A 137 25.71 10.16 -11.45
CA LYS A 137 25.13 9.06 -12.23
C LYS A 137 23.68 8.86 -11.80
N LEU A 138 22.75 9.12 -12.73
CA LEU A 138 21.32 8.87 -12.53
C LEU A 138 21.01 7.49 -13.11
N LEU A 139 20.17 6.71 -12.40
CA LEU A 139 19.74 5.38 -12.82
C LEU A 139 18.21 5.35 -12.89
N TYR A 140 17.66 4.82 -13.98
CA TYR A 140 16.22 4.58 -14.12
C TYR A 140 15.97 3.17 -14.64
N ARG A 141 15.31 2.33 -13.83
CA ARG A 141 15.09 0.90 -14.13
C ARG A 141 16.40 0.18 -14.47
N ASP A 142 17.41 0.39 -13.64
CA ASP A 142 18.76 -0.19 -13.77
C ASP A 142 19.48 0.16 -15.09
N LYS A 143 19.07 1.25 -15.75
CA LYS A 143 19.69 1.80 -16.95
C LYS A 143 20.20 3.23 -16.72
#